data_AF-A0AAU4ABV1-F1
#
_entry.id   AF-A0AAU4ABV1-F1
#
_cell.length_a   1.000
_cell.length_b   1.000
_cell.length_c   1.000
_cell.angle_alpha   90.00
_cell.angle_beta   90.00
_cell.angle_gamma   90.00
#
_symmetry.space_group_name_H-M   'P 1'
#
loop_
_entity.id
_entity.type
_entity.pdbx_description
1 polymer ?
#
loop_
_entity_poly.entity_id
_entity_poly.type
_entity_poly.pdbx_seq_one_letter_code
_entity_poly.pdbx_strand_id
1 'polypeptide(L)'
;MSDPLTWTQDGETFTLVIEPLDTRPFTRADNAVVYHSDGSRRCRVRPPRELMSNPAAVLGFFHSFPGPDGRPVLVLATRSSGDFQGTLDLETGTLRSLITWR
;
A
#
# COMPACT_ATOMS: atom_id res chain seq x y z
N MET A 1 -13.42 2.47 4.26
CA MET A 1 -12.07 2.93 4.66
C MET A 1 -11.40 1.73 5.29
N SER A 2 -10.14 1.42 4.96
CA SER A 2 -9.43 0.33 5.62
C SER A 2 -8.98 0.80 7.00
N ASP A 3 -9.08 -0.06 8.01
CA ASP A 3 -8.54 0.25 9.32
C ASP A 3 -7.01 0.42 9.23
N PRO A 4 -6.41 1.34 10.01
CA PRO A 4 -4.96 1.44 10.10
C PRO A 4 -4.34 0.14 10.58
N LEU A 5 -3.18 -0.20 10.02
CA LEU A 5 -2.42 -1.38 10.41
C LEU A 5 -1.14 -0.96 11.14
N THR A 6 -0.99 -1.41 12.38
CA THR A 6 0.21 -1.15 13.19
C THR A 6 1.05 -2.42 13.30
N TRP A 7 2.37 -2.30 13.14
CA TRP A 7 3.31 -3.41 13.28
C TRP A 7 4.64 -2.93 13.86
N THR A 8 5.48 -3.87 14.29
CA THR A 8 6.85 -3.60 14.73
C THR A 8 7.84 -4.28 13.78
N GLN A 9 8.87 -3.54 13.37
CA GLN A 9 9.95 -4.04 12.53
C GLN A 9 11.27 -3.45 13.03
N ASP A 10 12.30 -4.28 13.17
CA ASP A 10 13.65 -3.86 13.60
C ASP A 10 13.66 -3.08 14.94
N GLY A 11 12.70 -3.38 15.83
CA GLY A 11 12.55 -2.72 17.14
C GLY A 11 11.74 -1.42 17.12
N GLU A 12 11.25 -0.99 15.95
CA GLU A 12 10.49 0.24 15.78
C GLU A 12 9.03 -0.06 15.39
N THR A 13 8.09 0.74 15.90
CA THR A 13 6.66 0.59 15.62
C THR A 13 6.22 1.58 14.55
N PHE A 14 5.48 1.07 13.58
CA PHE A 14 4.95 1.83 12.45
C PHE A 14 3.45 1.66 12.33
N THR A 15 2.79 2.65 11.75
CA THR A 15 1.36 2.59 11.41
C THR A 15 1.16 2.93 9.94
N LEU A 16 0.50 2.03 9.22
CA LEU A 16 0.08 2.19 7.83
C LEU A 16 -1.36 2.69 7.81
N VAL A 17 -1.58 3.77 7.08
CA VAL A 17 -2.91 4.34 6.83
C VAL A 17 -3.17 4.32 5.33
N ILE A 18 -4.31 3.73 4.93
CA ILE A 18 -4.82 3.82 3.57
C ILE A 18 -5.92 4.88 3.55
N GLU A 19 -5.60 6.02 2.97
CA GLU A 19 -6.53 7.12 2.75
C GLU A 19 -7.61 6.69 1.75
N PRO A 20 -8.86 7.15 1.90
CA PRO A 20 -9.92 6.87 0.94
C PRO A 20 -9.50 7.28 -0.47
N LEU A 21 -9.81 6.42 -1.45
CA LEU A 21 -9.72 6.79 -2.85
C LEU A 21 -10.78 7.86 -3.13
N ASP A 22 -10.35 9.11 -3.29
CA ASP A 22 -11.25 10.14 -3.81
C ASP A 22 -11.45 9.91 -5.31
N THR A 23 -12.67 9.52 -5.67
CA THR A 23 -13.00 9.17 -7.05
C THR A 23 -13.36 10.39 -7.89
N ARG A 24 -13.48 11.61 -7.31
CA ARG A 24 -13.91 12.81 -8.06
C ARG A 24 -13.34 14.14 -7.51
N PRO A 25 -12.36 14.76 -8.19
CA PRO A 25 -11.61 14.25 -9.34
C PRO A 25 -10.66 13.12 -8.89
N PHE A 26 -10.52 12.09 -9.73
CA PHE A 26 -9.61 10.98 -9.47
C PHE A 26 -8.17 11.51 -9.30
N THR A 27 -7.66 11.48 -8.07
CA THR A 27 -6.28 11.85 -7.75
C THR A 27 -5.45 10.58 -7.65
N ARG A 28 -4.28 10.54 -8.31
CA ARG A 28 -3.48 9.31 -8.48
C ARG A 28 -3.12 8.61 -7.15
N ALA A 29 -3.14 7.29 -7.27
CA ALA A 29 -2.96 6.13 -6.38
C ALA A 29 -1.92 6.11 -5.22
N ASP A 30 -1.32 7.24 -4.83
CA ASP A 30 -0.37 7.27 -3.71
C ASP A 30 -1.10 7.51 -2.37
N ASN A 31 -2.13 6.70 -2.10
CA ASN A 31 -3.06 6.89 -0.97
C ASN A 31 -2.69 6.10 0.28
N ALA A 32 -1.51 5.48 0.33
CA ALA A 32 -1.03 4.75 1.51
C ALA A 32 0.18 5.46 2.11
N VAL A 33 0.15 5.68 3.43
CA VAL A 33 1.19 6.41 4.17
C VAL A 33 1.61 5.61 5.38
N VAL A 34 2.92 5.56 5.61
CA VAL A 34 3.51 4.98 6.81
C VAL A 34 3.95 6.09 7.75
N TYR A 35 3.57 5.96 9.01
CA TYR A 35 3.97 6.83 10.11
C TYR A 35 4.84 6.07 11.10
N HIS A 36 5.77 6.77 11.72
CA HIS A 36 6.43 6.36 12.94
C HIS A 36 5.45 6.41 14.12
N SER A 37 5.80 5.76 15.23
CA SER A 37 4.98 5.76 16.46
C SER A 37 4.79 7.15 17.08
N ASP A 38 5.69 8.09 16.80
CA ASP A 38 5.58 9.51 17.21
C ASP A 38 4.62 10.33 16.32
N GLY A 39 4.03 9.70 15.29
CA GLY A 39 3.13 10.32 14.33
C GLY A 39 3.83 11.06 13.18
N SER A 40 5.16 11.09 13.16
CA SER A 40 5.89 11.64 12.02
C SER A 40 5.78 10.73 10.79
N ARG A 41 5.66 11.33 9.60
CA ARG A 41 5.53 10.56 8.36
C ARG A 41 6.86 9.93 7.97
N ARG A 42 6.90 8.61 7.90
CA ARG A 42 8.06 7.85 7.39
C ARG A 42 8.16 7.90 5.87
N CYS A 43 7.11 7.49 5.17
CA CYS A 43 7.06 7.47 3.71
C CYS A 43 5.62 7.39 3.19
N ARG A 44 5.44 7.70 1.91
CA ARG A 44 4.20 7.43 1.17
C ARG A 44 4.46 6.27 0.22
N VAL A 45 3.64 5.23 0.33
CA VAL A 45 3.82 3.99 -0.42
C VAL A 45 3.48 4.23 -1.87
N ARG A 46 4.40 3.84 -2.75
CA ARG A 46 4.26 3.96 -4.20
C ARG A 46 3.71 2.65 -4.74
N PRO A 47 2.57 2.68 -5.45
CA PRO A 47 2.11 1.50 -6.14
C PRO A 47 3.04 1.18 -7.32
N PRO A 48 3.22 -0.11 -7.66
CA PRO A 48 4.14 -0.61 -8.68
C PRO A 48 3.60 -0.38 -10.11
N ARG A 49 3.45 0.88 -10.51
CA ARG A 49 2.82 1.27 -11.78
C ARG A 49 3.60 0.77 -13.00
N GLU A 50 4.91 0.70 -12.87
CA GLU A 50 5.87 0.25 -13.88
C GLU A 50 5.77 -1.25 -14.21
N LEU A 51 5.19 -2.04 -13.30
CA LEU A 51 4.96 -3.47 -13.51
C LEU A 51 3.63 -3.75 -14.23
N MET A 52 2.83 -2.70 -14.49
CA MET A 52 1.56 -2.80 -15.18
C MET A 52 1.70 -2.45 -16.66
N SER A 53 1.03 -3.21 -17.52
CA SER A 53 0.94 -2.91 -18.96
C SER A 53 0.30 -1.54 -19.23
N ASN A 54 -0.61 -1.10 -18.36
CA ASN A 54 -1.16 0.25 -18.35
C ASN A 54 -1.01 0.89 -16.96
N PRO A 55 -0.01 1.76 -16.74
CA PRO A 55 0.18 2.46 -15.47
C PRO A 55 -1.02 3.28 -14.99
N ALA A 56 -1.87 3.76 -15.91
CA ALA A 56 -3.07 4.52 -15.59
C ALA A 56 -4.23 3.63 -15.10
N ALA A 57 -4.11 2.31 -15.22
CA ALA A 57 -5.08 1.36 -14.67
C ALA A 57 -4.95 1.23 -13.14
N VAL A 58 -3.84 1.67 -12.53
CA VAL A 58 -3.64 1.60 -11.09
C VAL A 58 -4.52 2.63 -10.38
N LEU A 59 -5.46 2.14 -9.57
CA LEU A 59 -6.41 2.98 -8.84
C LEU A 59 -5.87 3.42 -7.47
N GLY A 60 -5.13 2.53 -6.80
CA GLY A 60 -4.54 2.75 -5.49
C GLY A 60 -4.82 1.59 -4.55
N PHE A 61 -4.45 1.76 -3.29
CA PHE A 61 -4.62 0.72 -2.28
C PHE A 61 -6.01 0.80 -1.67
N PHE A 62 -6.62 -0.35 -1.36
CA PHE A 62 -7.94 -0.37 -0.72
C PHE A 62 -8.00 -1.25 0.53
N HIS A 63 -7.00 -2.10 0.75
CA HIS A 63 -6.93 -2.99 1.89
C HIS A 63 -5.49 -3.29 2.30
N SER A 64 -5.29 -3.59 3.58
CA SER A 64 -4.03 -4.07 4.13
C SER A 64 -4.27 -5.05 5.26
N PHE A 65 -3.33 -5.98 5.46
CA PHE A 65 -3.36 -6.95 6.54
C PHE A 65 -1.92 -7.37 6.96
N PRO A 66 -1.74 -7.94 8.17
CA PRO A 66 -0.44 -8.46 8.58
C PRO A 66 0.01 -9.61 7.68
N GLY A 67 1.23 -9.52 7.17
CA GLY A 67 1.90 -10.58 6.43
C GLY A 67 2.50 -11.66 7.34
N PRO A 68 2.94 -12.80 6.78
CA PRO A 68 3.50 -13.92 7.54
C PRO A 68 4.79 -13.58 8.30
N ASP A 69 5.55 -12.59 7.80
CA ASP A 69 6.79 -12.08 8.38
C ASP A 69 6.55 -10.87 9.32
N GLY A 70 5.29 -10.57 9.63
CA GLY A 70 4.89 -9.41 10.42
C GLY A 70 4.91 -8.09 9.64
N ARG A 71 5.29 -8.08 8.36
CA ARG A 71 5.27 -6.89 7.52
C ARG A 71 3.89 -6.70 6.87
N PRO A 72 3.44 -5.46 6.64
CA PRO A 72 2.18 -5.21 5.96
C PRO A 72 2.15 -5.81 4.56
N VAL A 73 1.05 -6.50 4.24
CA VAL A 73 0.64 -6.80 2.87
C VAL A 73 -0.44 -5.81 2.48
N LEU A 74 -0.28 -5.18 1.31
CA LEU A 74 -1.23 -4.22 0.76
C LEU A 74 -1.88 -4.79 -0.48
N VAL A 75 -3.17 -4.48 -0.66
CA VAL A 75 -3.94 -4.84 -1.84
C VAL A 75 -4.17 -3.59 -2.69
N LEU A 76 -3.77 -3.68 -3.96
CA LEU A 76 -3.86 -2.68 -5.00
C LEU A 76 -5.06 -2.97 -5.90
N ALA A 77 -5.93 -1.98 -6.07
CA ALA A 77 -7.01 -2.00 -7.03
C ALA A 77 -6.53 -1.56 -8.43
N THR A 78 -7.00 -2.25 -9.46
CA THR A 78 -6.70 -1.91 -10.85
C THR A 78 -7.95 -1.85 -11.73
N ARG A 79 -7.88 -1.11 -12.84
CA ARG A 79 -8.89 -1.21 -13.91
C ARG A 79 -8.59 -2.44 -14.75
N SER A 80 -9.44 -3.46 -14.65
CA SER A 80 -9.58 -4.56 -15.61
C SER A 80 -8.39 -5.54 -15.70
N SER A 81 -7.38 -5.44 -14.83
CA SER A 81 -6.23 -6.38 -14.79
C SER A 81 -6.27 -7.35 -13.60
N GLY A 82 -7.36 -7.34 -12.82
CA GLY A 82 -7.41 -8.00 -11.52
C GLY A 82 -6.74 -7.16 -10.44
N ASP A 83 -7.05 -7.45 -9.18
CA ASP A 83 -6.37 -6.80 -8.05
C ASP A 83 -5.07 -7.54 -7.74
N PHE A 84 -4.13 -6.86 -7.09
CA PHE A 84 -2.84 -7.45 -6.74
C PHE A 84 -2.55 -7.24 -5.27
N GLN A 85 -1.82 -8.16 -4.66
CA GLN A 85 -1.26 -7.97 -3.32
C GLN A 85 0.26 -7.99 -3.36
N GLY A 86 0.90 -7.31 -2.41
CA GLY A 86 2.34 -7.39 -2.21
C GLY A 86 2.76 -6.94 -0.82
N THR A 87 3.93 -7.40 -0.39
CA THR A 87 4.52 -7.02 0.90
C THR A 87 5.17 -5.65 0.79
N LEU A 88 4.93 -4.78 1.77
CA LEU A 88 5.58 -3.48 1.87
C LEU A 88 7.08 -3.65 2.10
N ASP A 89 7.87 -3.03 1.24
CA ASP A 89 9.26 -2.70 1.51
C ASP A 89 9.32 -1.29 2.12
N LEU A 90 9.65 -1.23 3.41
CA LEU A 90 9.72 0.00 4.17
C LEU A 90 10.92 0.88 3.75
N GLU A 91 11.99 0.28 3.23
CA GLU A 91 13.19 1.01 2.82
C GLU A 91 12.91 1.85 1.57
N THR A 92 12.27 1.24 0.58
CA THR A 92 11.96 1.87 -0.72
C THR A 92 10.59 2.54 -0.75
N GLY A 93 9.69 2.17 0.15
CA GLY A 93 8.28 2.56 0.11
C GLY A 93 7.54 1.98 -1.09
N THR A 94 7.90 0.78 -1.55
CA THR A 94 7.26 0.08 -2.68
C THR A 94 6.72 -1.28 -2.24
N LEU A 95 5.95 -1.95 -3.10
CA LEU A 95 5.58 -3.35 -2.87
C LEU A 95 6.58 -4.31 -3.51
N ARG A 96 6.80 -5.45 -2.87
CA ARG A 96 7.55 -6.60 -3.39
C ARG A 96 6.64 -7.84 -3.46
N SER A 97 7.09 -8.86 -4.18
CA SER A 97 6.42 -10.17 -4.27
C SER A 97 4.95 -10.07 -4.72
N LEU A 98 4.71 -9.28 -5.78
CA LEU A 98 3.37 -9.05 -6.28
C LEU A 98 2.75 -10.32 -6.85
N ILE A 99 1.56 -10.65 -6.37
CA ILE A 99 0.75 -11.74 -6.90
C ILE A 99 -0.70 -11.28 -7.05
N THR A 100 -1.47 -11.97 -7.91
CA THR A 100 -2.90 -11.69 -8.08
C THR A 100 -3.64 -11.87 -6.76
N TRP A 101 -4.53 -10.93 -6.46
CA TRP A 101 -5.44 -10.97 -5.34
C TRP A 101 -6.84 -11.37 -5.82
N ARG A 102 -7.20 -12.62 -5.50
CA ARG A 102 -8.45 -13.31 -5.85
C ARG A 102 -8.66 -13.57 -7.34
#